data_AF-A0A972U2T6-F1
#
_entry.id   AF-A0A972U2T6-F1
#
_cell.length_a   1.000
_cell.length_b   1.000
_cell.length_c   1.000
_cell.angle_alpha   90.00
_cell.angle_beta   90.00
_cell.angle_gamma   90.00
#
_symmetry.space_group_name_H-M   'P 1'
#
loop_
_entity.id
_entity.type
_entity.pdbx_description
1 polymer ?
#
loop_
_entity_poly.entity_id
_entity_poly.type
_entity_poly.pdbx_seq_one_letter_code
_entity_poly.pdbx_strand_id
1 'polypeptide(L)'
;MAGRSSKRGGASNSAKKSSNSASANSTAAPTKRKRFIDYPRANYRGIRRWIPSWKLILGSFVTFILLLVGSFAAAVAFTTVPEANEVSRSEKTIVYWNDGKAELGRLGESNRISIPLEKMPENLRNAALAAEDREFYSHGGFDPTALARAAWNDLSGGDTQGGSTITQQYAKNAFLTHEQTVVRKAKELLLSVKLETEASKDQILEDYLNTIYFGRG
;
A
#
# COMPACT_ATOMS: atom_id res chain seq x y z
N MET A 1 -95.92 60.11 -16.65
CA MET A 1 -95.99 60.94 -17.87
C MET A 1 -94.56 61.13 -18.37
N ALA A 2 -94.18 60.47 -19.48
CA ALA A 2 -93.99 61.09 -20.81
C ALA A 2 -92.98 62.25 -20.78
N GLY A 3 -91.92 62.35 -21.57
CA GLY A 3 -91.42 61.63 -22.74
C GLY A 3 -89.97 62.12 -22.98
N ARG A 4 -89.11 61.31 -23.62
CA ARG A 4 -88.80 61.31 -25.06
C ARG A 4 -87.76 62.37 -25.48
N SER A 5 -86.88 61.92 -26.39
CA SER A 5 -86.05 62.72 -27.32
C SER A 5 -84.68 63.19 -26.78
N SER A 6 -83.55 63.08 -27.48
CA SER A 6 -83.18 62.51 -28.78
C SER A 6 -81.67 62.74 -29.00
N LYS A 7 -81.00 61.79 -29.70
CA LYS A 7 -80.03 61.97 -30.82
C LYS A 7 -79.12 63.22 -30.80
N ARG A 8 -77.82 63.21 -31.12
CA ARG A 8 -77.07 62.47 -32.16
C ARG A 8 -75.61 63.00 -32.16
N GLY A 9 -74.68 62.23 -32.72
CA GLY A 9 -73.41 62.71 -33.31
C GLY A 9 -72.19 62.46 -32.43
N GLY A 10 -71.08 61.88 -32.90
CA GLY A 10 -70.68 61.52 -34.25
C GLY A 10 -69.50 60.53 -34.20
N ALA A 11 -69.31 59.85 -35.32
CA ALA A 11 -68.24 58.89 -35.56
C ALA A 11 -66.87 59.60 -35.72
N SER A 12 -65.78 58.95 -35.28
CA SER A 12 -64.82 58.29 -36.18
C SER A 12 -63.40 58.16 -35.58
N ASN A 13 -62.89 56.94 -35.74
CA ASN A 13 -61.54 56.50 -36.08
C ASN A 13 -60.30 56.67 -35.15
N SER A 14 -59.72 55.48 -34.91
CA SER A 14 -58.30 55.13 -34.91
C SER A 14 -57.41 55.67 -33.79
N ALA A 15 -57.02 54.79 -32.87
CA ALA A 15 -55.62 54.37 -32.74
C ALA A 15 -55.53 53.11 -31.89
N LYS A 16 -55.01 52.04 -32.50
CA LYS A 16 -54.42 50.89 -31.81
C LYS A 16 -53.44 51.40 -30.74
N LYS A 17 -53.60 50.96 -29.49
CA LYS A 17 -52.46 50.84 -28.58
C LYS A 17 -52.66 49.65 -27.66
N SER A 18 -52.00 48.57 -28.02
CA SER A 18 -51.62 47.48 -27.13
C SER A 18 -50.75 48.04 -26.01
N SER A 19 -51.09 47.76 -24.76
CA SER A 19 -50.12 47.80 -23.68
C SER A 19 -50.34 46.59 -22.77
N ASN A 20 -49.35 45.73 -22.83
CA ASN A 20 -49.25 44.43 -22.21
C ASN A 20 -49.36 44.47 -20.69
N SER A 21 -50.01 43.41 -20.21
CA SER A 21 -49.77 42.67 -18.97
C SER A 21 -48.58 43.10 -18.11
N ALA A 22 -48.89 43.27 -16.83
CA ALA A 22 -47.98 43.26 -15.71
C ALA A 22 -46.88 42.18 -15.86
N SER A 23 -45.63 42.61 -15.79
CA SER A 23 -44.50 41.73 -15.48
C SER A 23 -43.80 42.30 -14.24
N ALA A 24 -44.21 41.77 -13.09
CA ALA A 24 -43.51 41.99 -11.85
C ALA A 24 -42.16 41.27 -11.93
N ASN A 25 -41.10 42.03 -11.64
CA ASN A 25 -39.76 41.53 -11.38
C ASN A 25 -39.77 40.27 -10.49
N SER A 26 -39.33 39.14 -11.03
CA SER A 26 -38.74 38.07 -10.24
C SER A 26 -37.36 37.78 -10.79
N THR A 27 -36.39 38.60 -10.38
CA THR A 27 -34.97 38.24 -10.46
C THR A 27 -34.74 37.06 -9.52
N ALA A 28 -34.96 35.84 -10.03
CA ALA A 28 -34.61 34.63 -9.33
C ALA A 28 -33.11 34.68 -9.00
N ALA A 29 -32.77 34.82 -7.72
CA ALA A 29 -31.41 34.78 -7.25
C ALA A 29 -30.75 33.47 -7.72
N PRO A 30 -29.53 33.50 -8.27
CA PRO A 30 -28.88 32.28 -8.72
C PRO A 30 -28.73 31.35 -7.53
N THR A 31 -29.37 30.18 -7.58
CA THR A 31 -29.18 29.13 -6.61
C THR A 31 -27.69 28.78 -6.61
N LYS A 32 -26.97 29.19 -5.55
CA LYS A 32 -25.53 28.92 -5.41
C LYS A 32 -25.34 27.42 -5.55
N ARG A 33 -24.80 26.97 -6.70
CA ARG A 33 -24.40 25.58 -6.91
C ARG A 33 -23.48 25.22 -5.73
N LYS A 34 -23.94 24.28 -4.89
CA LYS A 34 -23.13 23.77 -3.79
C LYS A 34 -21.89 23.16 -4.42
N ARG A 35 -20.73 23.78 -4.18
CA ARG A 35 -19.45 23.25 -4.67
C ARG A 35 -19.25 21.88 -4.04
N PHE A 36 -18.81 20.90 -4.83
CA PHE A 36 -18.48 19.56 -4.33
C PHE A 36 -17.36 19.60 -3.28
N ILE A 37 -16.44 20.55 -3.41
CA ILE A 37 -15.36 20.83 -2.47
C ILE A 37 -15.60 22.22 -1.86
N ASP A 38 -16.03 22.27 -0.60
CA ASP A 38 -16.18 23.51 0.17
C ASP A 38 -14.85 23.88 0.84
N TYR A 39 -13.92 24.37 0.03
CA TYR A 39 -12.65 24.92 0.49
C TYR A 39 -12.19 26.09 -0.40
N PRO A 40 -11.70 27.21 0.16
CA PRO A 40 -11.76 27.59 1.58
C PRO A 40 -13.21 27.79 2.05
N ARG A 41 -13.52 27.33 3.28
CA ARG A 41 -14.91 27.13 3.76
C ARG A 41 -15.72 28.43 3.75
N ALA A 42 -16.76 28.51 2.92
CA ALA A 42 -17.48 29.76 2.68
C ALA A 42 -18.23 30.30 3.91
N ASN A 43 -18.59 29.43 4.86
CA ASN A 43 -19.39 29.76 6.04
C ASN A 43 -18.56 30.20 7.26
N TYR A 44 -17.22 30.21 7.16
CA TYR A 44 -16.32 30.59 8.25
C TYR A 44 -15.56 31.90 7.92
N ARG A 45 -15.21 32.68 8.94
CA ARG A 45 -14.42 33.92 8.82
C ARG A 45 -13.04 33.76 9.48
N GLY A 46 -12.09 34.62 9.10
CA GLY A 46 -10.71 34.60 9.63
C GLY A 46 -9.93 33.32 9.28
N ILE A 47 -8.99 32.93 10.14
CA ILE A 47 -8.10 31.76 9.92
C ILE A 47 -8.89 30.45 9.78
N ARG A 48 -10.03 30.31 10.48
CA ARG A 48 -10.88 29.11 10.44
C ARG A 48 -11.44 28.80 9.04
N ARG A 49 -11.52 29.80 8.15
CA ARG A 49 -11.90 29.63 6.73
C ARG A 49 -10.89 28.78 5.95
N TRP A 50 -9.63 28.82 6.35
CA TRP A 50 -8.51 28.12 5.72
C TRP A 50 -8.21 26.77 6.35
N ILE A 51 -8.92 26.37 7.40
CA ILE A 51 -8.77 25.03 7.97
C ILE A 51 -9.66 24.08 7.15
N PRO A 52 -9.10 23.00 6.54
CA PRO A 52 -9.88 22.03 5.78
C PRO A 52 -10.98 21.38 6.64
N SER A 53 -12.07 20.95 6.02
CA SER A 53 -13.07 20.15 6.73
C SER A 53 -12.49 18.77 7.08
N TRP A 54 -12.96 18.15 8.16
CA TRP A 54 -12.55 16.77 8.50
C TRP A 54 -12.80 15.79 7.34
N LYS A 55 -13.87 16.02 6.55
CA LYS A 55 -14.16 15.24 5.34
C LYS A 55 -13.06 15.40 4.27
N LEU A 56 -12.52 16.60 4.10
CA LEU A 56 -11.41 16.85 3.18
C LEU A 56 -10.10 16.27 3.71
N ILE A 57 -9.83 16.38 5.01
CA ILE A 57 -8.65 15.77 5.64
C ILE A 57 -8.71 14.26 5.46
N LEU A 58 -9.82 13.62 5.86
CA LEU A 58 -10.02 12.18 5.72
C LEU A 58 -9.97 11.74 4.25
N GLY A 59 -10.64 12.47 3.36
CA GLY A 59 -10.61 12.19 1.92
C GLY A 59 -9.20 12.26 1.35
N SER A 60 -8.46 13.33 1.66
CA SER A 60 -7.06 13.49 1.23
C SER A 60 -6.15 12.40 1.79
N PHE A 61 -6.36 12.00 3.04
CA PHE A 61 -5.62 10.93 3.69
C PHE A 61 -5.88 9.57 3.02
N VAL A 62 -7.15 9.22 2.78
CA VAL A 62 -7.51 7.99 2.07
C VAL A 62 -6.95 7.98 0.66
N THR A 63 -7.07 9.09 -0.10
CA THR A 63 -6.48 9.20 -1.43
C THR A 63 -4.96 9.03 -1.40
N PHE A 64 -4.29 9.64 -0.41
CA PHE A 64 -2.85 9.49 -0.24
C PHE A 64 -2.44 8.04 0.04
N ILE A 65 -3.15 7.33 0.92
CA ILE A 65 -2.91 5.90 1.19
C ILE A 65 -3.14 5.06 -0.07
N LEU A 66 -4.22 5.32 -0.82
CA LEU A 66 -4.49 4.60 -2.07
C LEU A 66 -3.38 4.81 -3.11
N LEU A 67 -2.85 6.04 -3.22
CA LEU A 67 -1.72 6.32 -4.10
C LEU A 67 -0.45 5.61 -3.64
N LEU A 68 -0.18 5.55 -2.33
CA LEU A 68 0.96 4.81 -1.79
C LEU A 68 0.85 3.31 -2.08
N VAL A 69 -0.31 2.71 -1.80
CA VAL A 69 -0.57 1.28 -2.06
C VAL A 69 -0.50 0.99 -3.55
N GLY A 70 -1.11 1.83 -4.39
CA GLY A 70 -1.07 1.68 -5.85
C GLY A 70 0.36 1.81 -6.41
N SER A 71 1.14 2.77 -5.91
CA SER A 71 2.55 2.94 -6.29
C SER A 71 3.40 1.74 -5.85
N PHE A 72 3.15 1.20 -4.65
CA PHE A 72 3.85 0.02 -4.15
C PHE A 72 3.51 -1.23 -4.97
N ALA A 73 2.22 -1.45 -5.26
CA ALA A 73 1.77 -2.56 -6.11
C ALA A 73 2.37 -2.47 -7.53
N ALA A 74 2.40 -1.26 -8.11
CA ALA A 74 3.08 -1.03 -9.38
C ALA A 74 4.58 -1.36 -9.28
N ALA A 75 5.25 -0.91 -8.22
CA ALA A 75 6.68 -1.22 -8.02
C ALA A 75 6.93 -2.73 -7.92
N VAL A 76 6.08 -3.50 -7.22
CA VAL A 76 6.15 -4.96 -7.18
C VAL A 76 5.94 -5.56 -8.58
N ALA A 77 4.95 -5.07 -9.34
CA ALA A 77 4.64 -5.60 -10.67
C ALA A 77 5.75 -5.34 -11.71
N PHE A 78 6.42 -4.20 -11.64
CA PHE A 78 7.46 -3.80 -12.59
C PHE A 78 8.88 -4.15 -12.15
N THR A 79 9.08 -4.60 -10.91
CA THR A 79 10.40 -5.02 -10.43
C THR A 79 10.61 -6.50 -10.70
N THR A 80 11.71 -6.82 -11.38
CA THR A 80 12.21 -8.19 -11.50
C THR A 80 13.02 -8.55 -10.26
N VAL A 81 12.91 -9.80 -9.80
CA VAL A 81 13.80 -10.33 -8.76
C VAL A 81 15.23 -10.32 -9.32
N PRO A 82 16.18 -9.62 -8.66
CA PRO A 82 17.58 -9.65 -9.08
C PRO A 82 18.17 -11.04 -8.88
N GLU A 83 19.30 -11.35 -9.52
CA GLU A 83 20.00 -12.60 -9.23
C GLU A 83 20.45 -12.65 -7.75
N ALA A 84 20.34 -13.82 -7.13
CA ALA A 84 20.86 -14.03 -5.79
C ALA A 84 22.38 -13.80 -5.76
N ASN A 85 22.86 -13.21 -4.67
CA ASN A 85 24.27 -12.89 -4.49
C ASN A 85 25.14 -14.15 -4.55
N GLU A 86 26.42 -13.99 -4.92
CA GLU A 86 27.34 -15.11 -5.10
C GLU A 86 27.48 -15.95 -3.83
N VAL A 87 27.41 -15.31 -2.67
CA VAL A 87 27.43 -15.97 -1.35
C VAL A 87 26.25 -16.92 -1.18
N SER A 88 25.03 -16.53 -1.58
CA SER A 88 23.84 -17.38 -1.47
C SER A 88 23.74 -18.43 -2.56
N ARG A 89 24.46 -18.26 -3.69
CA ARG A 89 24.57 -19.28 -4.75
C ARG A 89 25.69 -20.29 -4.49
N SER A 90 26.65 -19.97 -3.62
CA SER A 90 27.81 -20.81 -3.40
C SER A 90 27.44 -22.12 -2.66
N GLU A 91 27.55 -23.24 -3.38
CA GLU A 91 27.41 -24.60 -2.82
C GLU A 91 28.75 -25.32 -2.82
N LYS A 92 28.99 -26.16 -1.81
CA LYS A 92 30.21 -26.98 -1.73
C LYS A 92 30.09 -28.22 -2.60
N THR A 93 31.10 -28.46 -3.43
CA THR A 93 31.32 -29.77 -4.04
C THR A 93 31.96 -30.68 -3.00
N ILE A 94 31.28 -31.76 -2.62
CA ILE A 94 31.80 -32.76 -1.69
C ILE A 94 32.44 -33.89 -2.51
N VAL A 95 33.72 -34.16 -2.26
CA VAL A 95 34.48 -35.25 -2.86
C VAL A 95 34.51 -36.40 -1.88
N TYR A 96 34.06 -37.58 -2.31
CA TYR A 96 34.07 -38.81 -1.52
C TYR A 96 35.21 -39.73 -1.96
N TRP A 97 35.63 -40.62 -1.07
CA TRP A 97 36.45 -41.77 -1.42
C TRP A 97 35.67 -42.73 -2.35
N ASN A 98 36.36 -43.70 -2.95
CA ASN A 98 35.74 -44.65 -3.90
C ASN A 98 34.59 -45.48 -3.29
N ASP A 99 34.48 -45.51 -1.96
CA ASP A 99 33.43 -46.20 -1.21
C ASP A 99 32.14 -45.37 -1.08
N GLY A 100 32.16 -44.08 -1.47
CA GLY A 100 31.05 -43.16 -1.36
C GLY A 100 30.61 -42.83 0.07
N LYS A 101 31.35 -43.28 1.09
CA LYS A 101 30.98 -43.14 2.52
C LYS A 101 31.93 -42.22 3.26
N ALA A 102 33.22 -42.32 2.99
CA ALA A 102 34.20 -41.45 3.60
C ALA A 102 34.35 -40.16 2.77
N GLU A 103 34.28 -39.00 3.44
CA GLU A 103 34.51 -37.72 2.80
C GLU A 103 36.02 -37.48 2.64
N LEU A 104 36.46 -37.19 1.40
CA LEU A 104 37.85 -36.89 1.06
C LEU A 104 38.15 -35.39 1.22
N GLY A 105 37.17 -34.55 0.90
CA GLY A 105 37.25 -33.12 1.14
C GLY A 105 36.09 -32.35 0.51
N ARG A 106 36.01 -31.05 0.78
CA ARG A 106 35.02 -30.14 0.19
C ARG A 106 35.71 -29.02 -0.57
N LEU A 107 35.21 -28.71 -1.76
CA LEU A 107 35.67 -27.61 -2.61
C LEU A 107 34.59 -26.53 -2.68
N GLY A 108 34.96 -25.28 -2.46
CA GLY A 108 34.06 -24.12 -2.43
C GLY A 108 34.34 -23.19 -1.25
N GLU A 109 34.12 -21.88 -1.43
CA GLU A 109 34.42 -20.85 -0.43
C GLU A 109 33.46 -20.86 0.78
N SER A 110 32.24 -21.39 0.62
CA SER A 110 31.19 -21.36 1.66
C SER A 110 30.88 -22.73 2.24
N ASN A 111 30.74 -22.84 3.57
CA ASN A 111 30.38 -24.10 4.24
C ASN A 111 28.88 -24.41 4.21
N ARG A 112 28.33 -24.62 3.00
CA ARG A 112 26.88 -24.83 2.78
C ARG A 112 26.55 -26.15 2.11
N ILE A 113 25.51 -26.81 2.61
CA ILE A 113 24.87 -27.98 1.98
C ILE A 113 23.38 -27.66 1.90
N SER A 114 22.85 -27.57 0.69
CA SER A 114 21.41 -27.38 0.49
C SER A 114 20.67 -28.67 0.82
N ILE A 115 19.69 -28.59 1.70
CA ILE A 115 18.87 -29.73 2.12
C ILE A 115 17.41 -29.41 1.78
N PRO A 116 16.68 -30.33 1.10
CA PRO A 116 15.24 -30.17 0.87
C PRO A 116 14.46 -30.05 2.18
N LEU A 117 13.40 -29.23 2.20
CA LEU A 117 12.61 -28.95 3.39
C LEU A 117 12.04 -30.20 4.05
N GLU A 118 11.70 -31.23 3.27
CA GLU A 118 11.14 -32.49 3.77
C GLU A 118 12.17 -33.32 4.56
N LYS A 119 13.46 -33.09 4.31
CA LYS A 119 14.55 -33.73 5.06
C LYS A 119 14.95 -32.92 6.29
N MET A 120 14.46 -31.69 6.44
CA MET A 120 14.74 -30.87 7.62
C MET A 120 13.89 -31.34 8.81
N PRO A 121 14.47 -31.46 10.01
CA PRO A 121 13.71 -31.83 11.20
C PRO A 121 12.54 -30.87 11.43
N GLU A 122 11.35 -31.40 11.75
CA GLU A 122 10.17 -30.57 12.01
C GLU A 122 10.39 -29.58 13.15
N ASN A 123 11.07 -30.01 14.21
CA ASN A 123 11.42 -29.15 15.33
C ASN A 123 12.30 -27.95 14.92
N LEU A 124 13.17 -28.11 13.92
CA LEU A 124 13.97 -27.00 13.40
C LEU A 124 13.07 -25.98 12.71
N ARG A 125 12.20 -26.44 11.81
CA ARG A 125 11.24 -25.60 11.08
C ARG A 125 10.33 -24.86 12.05
N ASN A 126 9.74 -25.57 13.00
CA ASN A 126 8.84 -25.00 14.01
C ASN A 126 9.55 -24.01 14.93
N ALA A 127 10.81 -24.27 15.31
CA ALA A 127 11.59 -23.32 16.11
C ALA A 127 11.87 -22.02 15.35
N ALA A 128 12.29 -22.12 14.07
CA ALA A 128 12.51 -20.94 13.23
C ALA A 128 11.23 -20.12 13.05
N LEU A 129 10.10 -20.78 12.73
CA LEU A 129 8.80 -20.13 12.62
C LEU A 129 8.38 -19.48 13.94
N ALA A 130 8.50 -20.18 15.07
CA ALA A 130 8.08 -19.65 16.37
C ALA A 130 8.92 -18.46 16.84
N ALA A 131 10.22 -18.44 16.49
CA ALA A 131 11.15 -17.40 16.90
C ALA A 131 11.13 -16.18 15.98
N GLU A 132 11.06 -16.40 14.66
CA GLU A 132 11.25 -15.35 13.65
C GLU A 132 9.93 -14.87 13.05
N ASP A 133 8.97 -15.77 12.81
CA ASP A 133 7.76 -15.45 12.04
C ASP A 133 6.63 -16.47 12.28
N ARG A 134 5.89 -16.29 13.38
CA ARG A 134 4.87 -17.26 13.81
C ARG A 134 3.72 -17.39 12.80
N GLU A 135 3.38 -16.29 12.15
CA GLU A 135 2.26 -16.18 11.22
C GLU A 135 2.72 -16.35 9.76
N PHE A 136 3.92 -16.88 9.55
CA PHE A 136 4.56 -17.03 8.24
C PHE A 136 3.63 -17.53 7.15
N TYR A 137 2.88 -18.60 7.41
CA TYR A 137 1.99 -19.22 6.42
C TYR A 137 0.71 -18.41 6.13
N SER A 138 0.41 -17.36 6.91
CA SER A 138 -0.83 -16.60 6.80
C SER A 138 -0.69 -15.28 6.01
N HIS A 139 0.51 -14.70 5.95
CA HIS A 139 0.75 -13.40 5.31
C HIS A 139 1.46 -13.53 3.95
N GLY A 140 1.52 -12.46 3.15
CA GLY A 140 2.14 -12.46 1.81
C GLY A 140 3.47 -11.70 1.75
N GLY A 141 4.47 -12.14 2.52
CA GLY A 141 5.81 -11.53 2.53
C GLY A 141 6.07 -10.49 3.61
N PHE A 142 5.05 -9.83 4.14
CA PHE A 142 5.17 -8.97 5.33
C PHE A 142 3.94 -9.10 6.23
N ASP A 143 4.12 -8.90 7.53
CA ASP A 143 3.05 -8.90 8.52
C ASP A 143 2.77 -7.47 9.03
N PRO A 144 1.66 -6.83 8.61
CA PRO A 144 1.26 -5.51 9.11
C PRO A 144 1.02 -5.51 10.62
N THR A 145 0.53 -6.61 11.18
CA THR A 145 0.21 -6.75 12.60
C THR A 145 1.49 -6.81 13.43
N ALA A 146 2.47 -7.62 13.01
CA ALA A 146 3.78 -7.63 13.65
C ALA A 146 4.50 -6.29 13.56
N LEU A 147 4.45 -5.64 12.40
CA LEU A 147 5.06 -4.32 12.22
C LEU A 147 4.40 -3.27 13.14
N ALA A 148 3.07 -3.24 13.21
CA ALA A 148 2.34 -2.32 14.08
C ALA A 148 2.62 -2.59 15.56
N ARG A 149 2.69 -3.87 15.95
CA ARG A 149 3.02 -4.29 17.33
C ARG A 149 4.43 -3.86 17.72
N ALA A 150 5.41 -4.13 16.86
CA ALA A 150 6.80 -3.74 17.08
C ALA A 150 6.93 -2.22 17.19
N ALA A 151 6.34 -1.47 16.25
CA ALA A 151 6.36 -0.01 16.27
C ALA A 151 5.69 0.56 17.53
N TRP A 152 4.55 0.01 17.96
CA TRP A 152 3.88 0.42 19.19
C TRP A 152 4.75 0.16 20.42
N ASN A 153 5.34 -1.03 20.50
CA ASN A 153 6.20 -1.43 21.61
C ASN A 153 7.43 -0.51 21.72
N ASP A 154 8.11 -0.22 20.59
CA ASP A 154 9.25 0.70 20.54
C ASP A 154 8.86 2.12 20.99
N LEU A 155 7.71 2.62 20.55
CA LEU A 155 7.18 3.93 20.96
C LEU A 155 6.77 3.97 22.44
N SER A 156 6.32 2.85 22.99
CA SER A 156 5.94 2.72 24.40
C SER A 156 7.13 2.54 25.35
N GLY A 157 8.36 2.51 24.82
CA GLY A 157 9.58 2.35 25.62
C GLY A 157 9.88 0.90 26.03
N GLY A 158 9.28 -0.08 25.33
CA GLY A 158 9.62 -1.49 25.49
C GLY A 158 10.93 -1.84 24.77
N ASP A 159 11.42 -3.05 25.01
CA ASP A 159 12.60 -3.59 24.31
C ASP A 159 12.33 -3.73 22.81
N THR A 160 13.31 -3.41 21.96
CA THR A 160 13.15 -3.45 20.50
C THR A 160 12.64 -4.82 20.03
N GLN A 161 11.47 -4.83 19.37
CA GLN A 161 10.89 -6.07 18.82
C GLN A 161 11.20 -6.23 17.34
N GLY A 162 11.52 -7.46 16.94
CA GLY A 162 11.68 -7.83 15.54
C GLY A 162 10.33 -7.80 14.81
N GLY A 163 10.15 -6.86 13.88
CA GLY A 163 8.96 -6.78 13.02
C GLY A 163 9.18 -7.34 11.61
N SER A 164 10.29 -8.02 11.34
CA SER A 164 10.61 -8.53 10.00
C SER A 164 10.20 -9.98 9.84
N THR A 165 9.64 -10.34 8.69
CA THR A 165 9.21 -11.70 8.35
C THR A 165 10.36 -12.56 7.84
N ILE A 166 10.19 -13.88 7.82
CA ILE A 166 11.15 -14.82 7.21
C ILE A 166 11.44 -14.44 5.75
N THR A 167 10.41 -14.10 4.97
CA THR A 167 10.57 -13.71 3.57
C THR A 167 11.40 -12.43 3.41
N GLN A 168 11.23 -11.45 4.29
CA GLN A 168 12.07 -10.24 4.30
C GLN A 168 13.52 -10.55 4.68
N GLN A 169 13.72 -11.44 5.64
CA GLN A 169 15.05 -11.86 6.05
C GLN A 169 15.76 -12.65 4.95
N TYR A 170 15.04 -13.52 4.24
CA TYR A 170 15.54 -14.19 3.05
C TYR A 170 15.91 -13.17 1.96
N ALA A 171 15.00 -12.25 1.64
CA ALA A 171 15.25 -11.20 0.66
C ALA A 171 16.51 -10.38 0.98
N LYS A 172 16.69 -10.03 2.26
CA LYS A 172 17.87 -9.35 2.79
C LYS A 172 19.15 -10.15 2.57
N ASN A 173 19.15 -11.43 2.92
CA ASN A 173 20.35 -12.25 2.89
C ASN A 173 20.73 -12.68 1.46
N ALA A 174 19.72 -12.96 0.63
CA ALA A 174 19.94 -13.51 -0.71
C ALA A 174 20.23 -12.45 -1.77
N PHE A 175 19.67 -11.24 -1.67
CA PHE A 175 19.67 -10.31 -2.81
C PHE A 175 20.21 -8.91 -2.49
N LEU A 176 20.46 -8.59 -1.22
CA LEU A 176 20.81 -7.23 -0.81
C LEU A 176 22.18 -7.18 -0.14
N THR A 177 22.77 -5.99 -0.16
CA THR A 177 24.01 -5.69 0.56
C THR A 177 23.74 -5.52 2.06
N HIS A 178 24.79 -5.58 2.88
CA HIS A 178 24.68 -5.46 4.35
C HIS A 178 24.45 -4.01 4.85
N GLU A 179 24.33 -3.02 3.96
CA GLU A 179 24.22 -1.60 4.31
C GLU A 179 22.89 -1.23 4.98
N GLN A 180 22.87 -0.89 6.26
CA GLN A 180 21.64 -0.59 6.97
C GLN A 180 21.04 0.79 6.63
N THR A 181 20.23 0.85 5.56
CA THR A 181 19.52 2.07 5.14
C THR A 181 18.01 1.87 4.99
N VAL A 182 17.23 2.96 5.09
CA VAL A 182 15.77 2.94 4.85
C VAL A 182 15.45 2.49 3.42
N VAL A 183 16.27 2.90 2.45
CA VAL A 183 16.12 2.48 1.05
C VAL A 183 16.30 0.97 0.90
N ARG A 184 17.31 0.38 1.55
CA ARG A 184 17.47 -1.08 1.60
C ARG A 184 16.26 -1.74 2.24
N LYS A 185 15.75 -1.21 3.35
CA LYS A 185 14.57 -1.79 4.01
C LYS A 185 13.30 -1.76 3.13
N ALA A 186 13.11 -0.69 2.36
CA ALA A 186 12.03 -0.63 1.37
C ALA A 186 12.21 -1.67 0.25
N LYS A 187 13.45 -1.90 -0.20
CA LYS A 187 13.76 -2.98 -1.15
C LYS A 187 13.51 -4.37 -0.57
N GLU A 188 13.85 -4.63 0.69
CA GLU A 188 13.52 -5.89 1.38
C GLU A 188 12.01 -6.14 1.35
N LEU A 189 11.21 -5.13 1.71
CA LEU A 189 9.76 -5.24 1.72
C LEU A 189 9.22 -5.52 0.31
N LEU A 190 9.64 -4.74 -0.69
CA LEU A 190 9.21 -4.95 -2.08
C LEU A 190 9.57 -6.35 -2.58
N LEU A 191 10.82 -6.77 -2.35
CA LEU A 191 11.30 -8.05 -2.82
C LEU A 191 10.62 -9.22 -2.08
N SER A 192 10.33 -9.07 -0.79
CA SER A 192 9.59 -10.08 -0.03
C SER A 192 8.20 -10.34 -0.60
N VAL A 193 7.46 -9.29 -0.95
CA VAL A 193 6.15 -9.43 -1.59
C VAL A 193 6.29 -10.04 -2.98
N LYS A 194 7.31 -9.65 -3.73
CA LYS A 194 7.57 -10.20 -5.06
C LYS A 194 7.89 -11.70 -5.01
N LEU A 195 8.74 -12.15 -4.09
CA LEU A 195 9.09 -13.56 -3.90
C LEU A 195 7.85 -14.40 -3.59
N GLU A 196 6.90 -13.89 -2.81
CA GLU A 196 5.65 -14.60 -2.48
C GLU A 196 4.68 -14.74 -3.66
N THR A 197 4.91 -13.98 -4.74
CA THR A 197 4.19 -14.16 -6.00
C THR A 197 4.85 -15.18 -6.93
N GLU A 198 6.11 -15.55 -6.69
CA GLU A 198 6.91 -16.39 -7.57
C GLU A 198 7.25 -17.77 -6.98
N ALA A 199 7.32 -17.86 -5.64
CA ALA A 199 7.67 -19.08 -4.91
C ALA A 199 6.59 -19.43 -3.88
N SER A 200 6.48 -20.73 -3.56
CA SER A 200 5.58 -21.20 -2.50
C SER A 200 6.16 -20.89 -1.12
N LYS A 201 5.31 -20.91 -0.08
CA LYS A 201 5.73 -20.75 1.31
C LYS A 201 6.80 -21.74 1.73
N ASP A 202 6.64 -23.00 1.35
CA ASP A 202 7.61 -24.05 1.68
C ASP A 202 8.95 -23.82 0.97
N GLN A 203 8.92 -23.38 -0.29
CA GLN A 203 10.15 -23.06 -1.02
C GLN A 203 10.88 -21.85 -0.41
N ILE A 204 10.14 -20.81 -0.01
CA ILE A 204 10.72 -19.64 0.69
C ILE A 204 11.34 -20.07 2.03
N LEU A 205 10.68 -20.95 2.78
CA LEU A 205 11.19 -21.44 4.05
C LEU A 205 12.44 -22.32 3.85
N GLU A 206 12.44 -23.18 2.82
CA GLU A 206 13.60 -23.98 2.43
C GLU A 206 14.81 -23.10 2.10
N ASP A 207 14.61 -22.15 1.18
CA ASP A 207 15.65 -21.24 0.74
C ASP A 207 16.19 -20.40 1.90
N TYR A 208 15.30 -19.90 2.77
CA TYR A 208 15.69 -19.18 3.98
C TYR A 208 16.58 -20.03 4.88
N LEU A 209 16.14 -21.24 5.25
CA LEU A 209 16.89 -22.11 6.14
C LEU A 209 18.23 -22.57 5.54
N ASN A 210 18.31 -22.69 4.22
CA ASN A 210 19.55 -22.98 3.50
C ASN A 210 20.45 -21.75 3.27
N THR A 211 19.98 -20.53 3.56
CA THR A 211 20.73 -19.29 3.32
C THR A 211 21.18 -18.60 4.60
N ILE A 212 20.48 -18.79 5.72
CA ILE A 212 20.86 -18.13 6.98
C ILE A 212 22.17 -18.66 7.59
N TYR A 213 22.90 -17.77 8.26
CA TYR A 213 24.12 -18.10 8.98
C TYR A 213 23.81 -18.63 10.39
N PHE A 214 24.21 -19.86 10.69
CA PHE A 214 23.97 -20.51 12.00
C PHE A 214 25.12 -20.35 13.03
N GLY A 215 26.05 -19.41 12.82
CA GLY A 215 27.05 -19.08 13.85
C GLY A 215 28.38 -19.86 13.78
N ARG A 216 28.59 -20.75 12.81
CA ARG A 216 29.82 -21.56 12.65
C ARG A 216 30.23 -21.77 11.19
N GLY A 217 30.35 -20.69 10.42
CA GLY A 217 30.83 -20.75 9.02
C GLY A 217 32.27 -20.31 8.91
#